data_AF-A0A2H3CJP2-F1
#
_entry.id   AF-A0A2H3CJP2-F1
#
_cell.length_a   1.000
_cell.length_b   1.000
_cell.length_c   1.000
_cell.angle_alpha   90.00
_cell.angle_beta   90.00
_cell.angle_gamma   90.00
#
_symmetry.space_group_name_H-M   'P 1'
#
loop_
_entity.id
_entity.type
_entity.pdbx_description
1 polymer ?
#
loop_
_entity_poly.entity_id
_entity_poly.type
_entity_poly.pdbx_seq_one_letter_code
_entity_poly.pdbx_strand_id
1 'polypeptide(L)'
;MDDTVILATDEETSLAEPLLRPWIYQKCQLMFVKICVPDAGSEREVIAGPAIATPKGIPGRATLGLPVYDVTTGNLGFLKDTWWDASLPHELKMLKTLNDADVRNVPTLVCGGVIPRQITTSHKYIDEDWNLGAYPPVFRIREHQRILTEEVGRPLNHFKSSKQLTRIVYEAFLGEYSRRCLHNMQILHRDVSSGNILIIYDNKASKDNHDGGGHGMLNDWDMAIHTDDLDKAAPQAKPTHQQTRQCLADMAPW
;
A
#
# COMPACT_ATOMS: atom_id res chain seq x y z
N MET A 1 -4.41 6.94 24.52
CA MET A 1 -5.12 7.69 23.47
C MET A 1 -4.08 7.94 22.39
N ASP A 2 -4.39 7.64 21.13
CA ASP A 2 -3.50 7.99 20.02
C ASP A 2 -3.56 9.51 19.83
N ASP A 3 -2.44 10.19 20.06
CA ASP A 3 -2.29 11.64 19.92
C ASP A 3 -1.95 12.05 18.48
N THR A 4 -1.72 11.08 17.60
CA THR A 4 -1.33 11.30 16.19
C THR A 4 -2.51 11.39 15.23
N VAL A 5 -3.74 11.24 15.73
CA VAL A 5 -4.99 11.32 14.96
C VAL A 5 -5.99 12.17 15.73
N ILE A 6 -6.47 13.25 15.11
CA ILE A 6 -7.51 14.11 15.66
C ILE A 6 -8.63 14.32 14.63
N LEU A 7 -9.82 14.72 15.09
CA LEU A 7 -10.89 15.11 14.16
C LEU A 7 -10.47 16.35 13.38
N ALA A 8 -10.72 16.35 12.07
CA ALA A 8 -10.52 17.53 11.24
C ALA A 8 -11.54 18.62 11.62
N THR A 9 -11.17 19.89 11.49
CA THR A 9 -12.12 21.00 11.70
C THR A 9 -13.13 21.07 10.56
N ASP A 10 -14.19 21.87 10.72
CA ASP A 10 -15.19 22.08 9.68
C ASP A 10 -14.57 22.75 8.44
N GLU A 11 -13.60 23.65 8.62
CA GLU A 11 -12.87 24.30 7.53
C GLU A 11 -11.98 23.30 6.79
N GLU A 12 -11.20 22.50 7.51
CA GLU A 12 -10.36 21.43 6.95
C GLU A 12 -11.20 20.41 6.16
N THR A 13 -12.33 20.00 6.73
CA THR A 13 -13.27 19.08 6.10
C THR A 13 -13.85 19.68 4.82
N SER A 14 -14.27 20.94 4.86
CA SER A 14 -14.83 21.64 3.69
C SER A 14 -13.83 21.77 2.53
N LEU A 15 -12.53 21.85 2.84
CA LEU A 15 -11.46 21.87 1.84
C LEU A 15 -11.20 20.47 1.24
N ALA A 16 -11.10 19.44 2.09
CA ALA A 16 -10.69 18.11 1.68
C ALA A 16 -11.82 17.28 1.05
N GLU A 17 -13.06 17.41 1.55
CA GLU A 17 -14.20 16.61 1.09
C GLU A 17 -14.40 16.65 -0.44
N PRO A 18 -14.54 17.81 -1.11
CA PRO A 18 -14.79 17.83 -2.55
C PRO A 18 -13.65 17.20 -3.35
N LEU A 19 -12.42 17.30 -2.85
CA LEU A 19 -11.23 16.74 -3.50
C LEU A 19 -11.17 15.22 -3.32
N LEU A 20 -11.51 14.68 -2.15
CA LEU A 20 -11.42 13.24 -1.83
C LEU A 20 -12.68 12.46 -2.24
N ARG A 21 -13.82 13.15 -2.40
CA ARG A 21 -15.11 12.59 -2.78
C ARG A 21 -15.08 11.64 -3.98
N PRO A 22 -14.27 11.84 -5.04
CA PRO A 22 -14.20 10.89 -6.13
C PRO A 22 -13.90 9.47 -5.62
N TRP A 23 -13.06 9.28 -4.61
CA TRP A 23 -12.64 7.96 -4.11
C TRP A 23 -13.52 7.41 -2.97
N ILE A 24 -14.37 8.23 -2.37
CA ILE A 24 -15.22 7.84 -1.24
C ILE A 24 -16.52 7.23 -1.77
N TYR A 25 -16.59 5.90 -1.79
CA TYR A 25 -17.77 5.17 -2.27
C TYR A 25 -18.80 4.86 -1.18
N GLN A 26 -18.37 4.79 0.09
CA GLN A 26 -19.24 4.49 1.22
C GLN A 26 -19.88 5.76 1.76
N LYS A 27 -21.21 5.82 1.72
CA LYS A 27 -21.99 6.96 2.22
C LYS A 27 -22.06 7.04 3.76
N CYS A 28 -21.71 5.97 4.47
CA CYS A 28 -22.11 5.80 5.87
C CYS A 28 -21.07 6.29 6.91
N GLN A 29 -19.88 6.70 6.49
CA GLN A 29 -18.89 7.32 7.38
C GLN A 29 -18.22 8.42 6.59
N LEU A 30 -18.58 9.69 6.83
CA LEU A 30 -17.97 10.88 6.23
C LEU A 30 -17.08 11.60 7.26
N MET A 31 -16.45 10.85 8.17
CA MET A 31 -15.54 11.46 9.14
C MET A 31 -14.21 11.71 8.46
N PHE A 32 -13.78 12.97 8.48
CA PHE A 32 -12.45 13.39 8.11
C PHE A 32 -11.62 13.54 9.38
N VAL A 33 -10.39 13.06 9.32
CA VAL A 33 -9.45 13.13 10.44
C VAL A 33 -8.15 13.75 9.98
N LYS A 34 -7.51 14.51 10.85
CA LYS A 34 -6.15 14.96 10.63
C LYS A 34 -5.17 13.95 11.22
N ILE A 35 -4.23 13.50 10.41
CA ILE A 35 -3.26 12.45 10.75
C ILE A 35 -1.84 12.99 10.60
N CYS A 36 -1.01 12.74 11.60
CA CYS A 36 0.43 12.99 11.53
C CYS A 36 1.16 11.79 10.91
N VAL A 37 1.96 12.04 9.87
CA VAL A 37 2.79 11.05 9.19
C VAL A 37 4.26 11.38 9.41
N PRO A 38 5.11 10.43 9.85
CA PRO A 38 6.54 10.68 9.99
C PRO A 38 7.22 11.04 8.65
N ASP A 39 8.01 12.12 8.64
CA ASP A 39 8.70 12.63 7.45
C ASP A 39 10.14 13.06 7.78
N ALA A 40 11.09 12.12 7.64
CA ALA A 40 12.54 12.35 7.72
C ALA A 40 13.03 13.18 8.93
N GLY A 41 12.42 13.01 10.10
CA GLY A 41 12.75 13.74 11.34
C GLY A 41 11.80 14.88 11.68
N SER A 42 10.79 15.12 10.83
CA SER A 42 9.64 15.98 11.08
C SER A 42 8.33 15.19 11.02
N GLU A 43 7.22 15.86 11.23
CA GLU A 43 5.88 15.31 11.05
C GLU A 43 5.16 16.09 9.96
N ARG A 44 4.44 15.36 9.10
CA ARG A 44 3.59 15.89 8.05
C ARG A 44 2.13 15.67 8.43
N GLU A 45 1.34 16.74 8.49
CA GLU A 45 -0.09 16.66 8.74
C GLU A 45 -0.86 16.51 7.43
N VAL A 46 -1.76 15.54 7.37
CA VAL A 46 -2.67 15.33 6.23
C VAL A 46 -4.10 15.15 6.70
N ILE A 47 -5.06 15.59 5.89
CA ILE A 47 -6.48 15.35 6.12
C ILE A 47 -6.86 14.06 5.39
N ALA A 48 -7.22 13.03 6.15
CA ALA A 48 -7.67 11.76 5.63
C ALA A 48 -9.19 11.70 5.56
N GLY A 49 -9.69 11.25 4.42
CA GLY A 49 -11.07 10.83 4.28
C GLY A 49 -11.30 9.42 4.83
N PRO A 50 -12.53 8.91 4.73
CA PRO A 50 -12.89 7.55 5.14
C PRO A 50 -12.05 6.48 4.44
N ALA A 51 -11.78 5.37 5.14
CA ALA A 51 -11.00 4.28 4.60
C ALA A 51 -11.68 3.67 3.35
N ILE A 52 -10.93 3.59 2.25
CA ILE A 52 -11.35 2.97 0.99
C ILE A 52 -10.79 1.57 0.82
N ALA A 53 -9.80 1.20 1.62
CA ALA A 53 -9.32 -0.16 1.80
C ALA A 53 -9.32 -0.52 3.29
N THR A 54 -9.93 -1.65 3.64
CA THR A 54 -10.06 -2.12 5.02
C THR A 54 -9.62 -3.58 5.12
N PRO A 55 -9.18 -4.03 6.31
CA PRO A 55 -8.73 -5.40 6.48
C PRO A 55 -9.89 -6.39 6.30
N LYS A 56 -9.65 -7.51 5.60
CA LYS A 56 -10.65 -8.55 5.31
C LYS A 56 -10.98 -9.45 6.51
N GLY A 57 -10.29 -9.30 7.64
CA GLY A 57 -10.49 -10.11 8.83
C GLY A 57 -9.71 -9.60 10.04
N ILE A 58 -10.07 -10.12 11.22
CA ILE A 58 -9.42 -9.83 12.51
C ILE A 58 -7.95 -10.29 12.54
N PRO A 59 -7.61 -11.53 12.13
CA PRO A 59 -6.20 -11.90 11.99
C PRO A 59 -5.63 -11.29 10.69
N GLY A 60 -4.69 -10.36 10.83
CA GLY A 60 -4.08 -9.68 9.68
C GLY A 60 -3.17 -8.53 10.09
N ARG A 61 -2.74 -7.71 9.13
CA ARG A 61 -1.96 -6.48 9.35
C ARG A 61 -2.82 -5.27 9.78
N ALA A 62 -4.14 -5.45 9.91
CA ALA A 62 -5.10 -4.40 10.23
C ALA A 62 -4.96 -3.15 9.33
N THR A 63 -4.59 -3.37 8.06
CA THR A 63 -4.26 -2.29 7.12
C THR A 63 -5.49 -1.47 6.74
N LEU A 64 -5.43 -0.17 7.00
CA LEU A 64 -6.36 0.83 6.50
C LEU A 64 -5.70 1.60 5.36
N GLY A 65 -6.42 1.74 4.25
CA GLY A 65 -6.04 2.59 3.13
C GLY A 65 -6.95 3.80 3.05
N LEU A 66 -6.38 4.98 3.23
CA LEU A 66 -7.09 6.25 3.37
C LEU A 66 -6.69 7.18 2.22
N PRO A 67 -7.64 7.74 1.46
CA PRO A 67 -7.34 8.85 0.56
C PRO A 67 -7.09 10.10 1.42
N VAL A 68 -6.02 10.85 1.12
CA VAL A 68 -5.63 12.01 1.92
C VAL A 68 -5.40 13.24 1.06
N TYR A 69 -5.55 14.40 1.69
CA TYR A 69 -5.23 15.71 1.15
C TYR A 69 -4.18 16.38 2.03
N ASP A 70 -3.04 16.73 1.45
CA ASP A 70 -1.98 17.50 2.11
C ASP A 70 -2.28 18.99 1.95
N VAL A 71 -2.64 19.64 3.05
CA VAL A 71 -2.99 21.07 3.08
C VAL A 71 -1.79 21.96 2.73
N THR A 72 -0.58 21.50 3.04
CA THR A 72 0.66 22.26 2.84
C THR A 72 1.02 22.31 1.37
N THR A 73 0.93 21.17 0.68
CA THR A 73 1.30 21.08 -0.74
C THR A 73 0.12 21.27 -1.68
N GLY A 74 -1.11 21.17 -1.18
CA GLY A 74 -2.33 21.16 -1.99
C GLY A 74 -2.49 19.91 -2.86
N ASN A 75 -1.79 18.83 -2.51
CA ASN A 75 -1.78 17.59 -3.29
C ASN A 75 -2.64 16.52 -2.64
N LEU A 76 -3.14 15.62 -3.49
CA LEU A 76 -3.78 14.39 -3.06
C LEU A 76 -2.72 13.31 -2.85
N GLY A 77 -3.05 12.34 -2.01
CA GLY A 77 -2.21 11.18 -1.75
C GLY A 77 -3.01 10.02 -1.18
N PHE A 78 -2.33 8.89 -1.00
CA PHE A 78 -2.89 7.70 -0.38
C PHE A 78 -2.04 7.30 0.83
N LEU A 79 -2.70 7.20 1.98
CA LEU A 79 -2.08 6.82 3.24
C LEU A 79 -2.43 5.35 3.55
N LYS A 80 -1.40 4.53 3.67
CA LYS A 80 -1.48 3.17 4.20
C LYS A 80 -1.11 3.20 5.67
N ASP A 81 -2.06 2.90 6.54
CA ASP A 81 -1.92 2.80 7.99
C ASP A 81 -2.01 1.31 8.36
N THR A 82 -0.94 0.74 8.95
CA THR A 82 -0.79 -0.71 9.10
C THR A 82 0.00 -1.13 10.34
N TRP A 83 -0.35 -2.29 10.90
CA TRP A 83 0.42 -2.96 11.95
C TRP A 83 1.35 -4.00 11.32
N TRP A 84 2.60 -3.58 11.12
CA TRP A 84 3.65 -4.33 10.44
C TRP A 84 4.43 -5.23 11.40
N ASP A 85 4.90 -6.38 10.93
CA ASP A 85 5.80 -7.26 11.68
C ASP A 85 7.22 -6.70 11.63
N ALA A 86 7.75 -6.26 12.76
CA ALA A 86 9.08 -5.63 12.89
C ALA A 86 10.23 -6.51 12.39
N SER A 87 10.00 -7.81 12.23
CA SER A 87 11.01 -8.76 11.71
C SER A 87 11.05 -8.87 10.18
N LEU A 88 10.13 -8.22 9.45
CA LEU A 88 10.05 -8.30 7.99
C LEU A 88 10.60 -7.02 7.31
N PRO A 89 11.16 -7.13 6.09
CA PRO A 89 11.64 -5.98 5.33
C PRO A 89 10.52 -4.94 5.14
N HIS A 90 10.75 -3.68 5.50
CA HIS A 90 9.74 -2.64 5.38
C HIS A 90 9.40 -2.33 3.91
N GLU A 91 8.12 -2.34 3.57
CA GLU A 91 7.58 -1.82 2.30
C GLU A 91 8.12 -0.43 1.98
N LEU A 92 8.28 0.43 2.99
CA LEU A 92 8.88 1.76 2.88
C LEU A 92 10.27 1.71 2.23
N LYS A 93 11.13 0.78 2.67
CA LYS A 93 12.48 0.62 2.12
C LYS A 93 12.43 0.08 0.70
N MET A 94 11.50 -0.83 0.42
CA MET A 94 11.29 -1.38 -0.92
C MET A 94 10.85 -0.28 -1.89
N LEU A 95 9.80 0.47 -1.57
CA LEU A 95 9.32 1.59 -2.37
C LEU A 95 10.41 2.62 -2.60
N LYS A 96 11.16 3.01 -1.55
CA LYS A 96 12.31 3.90 -1.69
C LYS A 96 13.33 3.37 -2.69
N THR A 97 13.69 2.08 -2.60
CA THR A 97 14.65 1.45 -3.52
C THR A 97 14.14 1.47 -4.96
N LEU A 98 12.84 1.23 -5.17
CA LEU A 98 12.22 1.26 -6.49
C LEU A 98 12.14 2.69 -7.06
N ASN A 99 11.78 3.68 -6.24
CA ASN A 99 11.69 5.08 -6.66
C ASN A 99 13.08 5.68 -6.92
N ASP A 100 14.08 5.40 -6.08
CA ASP A 100 15.48 5.83 -6.28
C ASP A 100 16.06 5.26 -7.59
N ALA A 101 15.60 4.07 -7.98
CA ALA A 101 15.95 3.47 -9.25
C ALA A 101 15.17 4.08 -10.43
N ASP A 102 14.14 4.89 -10.22
CA ASP A 102 13.20 5.46 -11.22
C ASP A 102 12.21 4.42 -11.82
N VAL A 103 11.75 3.46 -11.01
CA VAL A 103 10.84 2.42 -11.49
C VAL A 103 9.48 3.06 -11.69
N ARG A 104 8.98 3.00 -12.92
CA ARG A 104 7.63 3.44 -13.30
C ARG A 104 6.57 2.42 -12.88
N ASN A 105 5.33 2.87 -12.79
CA ASN A 105 4.15 2.04 -12.51
C ASN A 105 4.21 1.33 -11.14
N VAL A 106 4.88 1.96 -10.17
CA VAL A 106 4.86 1.62 -8.74
C VAL A 106 4.49 2.88 -7.95
N PRO A 107 3.97 2.77 -6.72
CA PRO A 107 3.65 3.93 -5.91
C PRO A 107 4.86 4.85 -5.72
N THR A 108 4.64 6.15 -5.86
CA THR A 108 5.65 7.17 -5.55
C THR A 108 5.61 7.47 -4.06
N LEU A 109 6.67 7.12 -3.35
CA LEU A 109 6.79 7.35 -1.91
C LEU A 109 6.98 8.85 -1.62
N VAL A 110 6.06 9.43 -0.84
CA VAL A 110 6.18 10.80 -0.33
C VAL A 110 6.96 10.78 0.98
N CYS A 111 6.42 10.09 1.98
CA CYS A 111 7.03 9.94 3.30
C CYS A 111 6.42 8.75 4.05
N GLY A 112 6.93 8.46 5.23
CA GLY A 112 6.40 7.39 6.08
C GLY A 112 7.40 6.92 7.12
N GLY A 113 6.89 6.15 8.06
CA GLY A 113 7.68 5.62 9.16
C GLY A 113 6.85 4.93 10.22
N VAL A 114 7.56 4.42 11.21
CA VAL A 114 6.98 3.80 12.41
C VAL A 114 6.53 4.89 13.37
N ILE A 115 5.33 4.73 13.95
CA ILE A 115 4.80 5.64 14.94
C ILE A 115 5.42 5.32 16.31
N PRO A 116 6.09 6.29 16.96
CA PRO A 116 6.73 6.06 18.26
C PRO A 116 5.75 5.50 19.29
N ARG A 117 6.23 4.57 20.12
CA ARG A 117 5.49 3.96 21.24
C ARG A 117 4.27 3.12 20.86
N GLN A 118 3.92 3.01 19.58
CA GLN A 118 2.83 2.19 19.10
C GLN A 118 3.33 0.81 18.67
N ILE A 119 3.65 -0.03 19.67
CA ILE A 119 4.21 -1.37 19.50
C ILE A 119 3.38 -2.36 20.31
N THR A 120 3.06 -3.52 19.74
CA THR A 120 2.34 -4.57 20.46
C THR A 120 3.14 -5.10 21.65
N THR A 121 2.49 -5.27 22.80
CA THR A 121 3.11 -5.80 24.03
C THR A 121 2.74 -7.25 24.32
N SER A 122 1.94 -7.89 23.47
CA SER A 122 1.44 -9.26 23.67
C SER A 122 2.56 -10.28 23.89
N HIS A 123 3.75 -10.06 23.31
CA HIS A 123 4.94 -10.89 23.54
C HIS A 123 5.39 -10.94 25.00
N LYS A 124 5.06 -9.92 25.81
CA LYS A 124 5.46 -9.83 27.22
C LYS A 124 4.62 -10.71 28.14
N TYR A 125 3.44 -11.13 27.67
CA TYR A 125 2.45 -11.84 28.48
C TYR A 125 2.27 -13.29 28.02
N ILE A 126 3.12 -13.77 27.09
CA ILE A 126 2.94 -15.10 26.52
C ILE A 126 3.22 -16.21 27.53
N ASP A 127 4.24 -16.03 28.37
CA ASP A 127 4.67 -17.00 29.38
C ASP A 127 3.94 -16.84 30.72
N GLU A 128 2.95 -15.97 30.77
CA GLU A 128 2.16 -15.75 31.98
C GLU A 128 1.22 -16.94 32.24
N ASP A 129 1.14 -17.39 33.50
CA ASP A 129 0.36 -18.57 33.89
C ASP A 129 -1.13 -18.49 33.51
N TRP A 130 -1.67 -17.27 33.37
CA TRP A 130 -3.06 -17.03 32.97
C TRP A 130 -3.28 -17.06 31.45
N ASN A 131 -2.23 -17.13 30.63
CA ASN A 131 -2.34 -17.25 29.19
C ASN A 131 -2.71 -18.69 28.79
N LEU A 132 -4.01 -18.93 28.61
CA LEU A 132 -4.57 -20.19 28.11
C LEU A 132 -4.57 -20.30 26.57
N GLY A 133 -3.97 -19.32 25.87
CA GLY A 133 -3.94 -19.24 24.42
C GLY A 133 -2.89 -20.14 23.77
N ALA A 134 -2.81 -20.06 22.44
CA ALA A 134 -1.77 -20.77 21.69
C ALA A 134 -0.38 -20.18 21.97
N TYR A 135 0.61 -21.05 22.10
CA TYR A 135 2.03 -20.71 22.21
C TYR A 135 2.67 -20.87 20.82
N PRO A 136 2.65 -19.84 19.94
CA PRO A 136 3.31 -19.95 18.66
C PRO A 136 4.83 -20.09 18.87
N PRO A 137 5.52 -20.91 18.06
CA PRO A 137 6.97 -21.08 18.14
C PRO A 137 7.74 -19.81 17.76
N VAL A 138 7.08 -18.84 17.11
CA VAL A 138 7.66 -17.55 16.74
C VAL A 138 6.65 -16.45 17.07
N PHE A 139 7.05 -15.53 17.93
CA PHE A 139 6.26 -14.33 18.22
C PHE A 139 6.66 -13.19 17.27
N ARG A 140 5.66 -12.50 16.71
CA ARG A 140 5.88 -11.34 15.85
C ARG A 140 5.50 -10.07 16.61
N ILE A 141 6.50 -9.28 16.97
CA ILE A 141 6.28 -7.94 17.50
C ILE A 141 5.80 -7.09 16.33
N ARG A 142 4.68 -6.39 16.52
CA ARG A 142 4.16 -5.48 15.51
C ARG A 142 4.34 -4.04 15.91
N GLU A 143 4.73 -3.25 14.92
CA GLU A 143 4.89 -1.81 15.00
C GLU A 143 3.86 -1.16 14.10
N HIS A 144 3.23 -0.10 14.59
CA HIS A 144 2.32 0.69 13.79
C HIS A 144 3.12 1.58 12.84
N GLN A 145 2.86 1.45 11.54
CA GLN A 145 3.53 2.18 10.48
C GLN A 145 2.52 2.93 9.61
N ARG A 146 2.94 4.10 9.14
CA ARG A 146 2.24 4.88 8.11
C ARG A 146 3.13 5.06 6.89
N ILE A 147 2.56 4.90 5.70
CA ILE A 147 3.23 5.13 4.41
C ILE A 147 2.32 6.03 3.57
N LEU A 148 2.83 7.17 3.14
CA LEU A 148 2.12 8.11 2.27
C LEU A 148 2.70 8.04 0.85
N THR A 149 1.83 7.83 -0.13
CA THR A 149 2.18 7.82 -1.56
C THR A 149 1.38 8.87 -2.34
N GLU A 150 1.88 9.29 -3.50
CA GLU A 150 1.25 10.35 -4.30
C GLU A 150 -0.06 9.88 -4.97
N GLU A 151 -0.10 8.64 -5.44
CA GLU A 151 -1.19 8.18 -6.30
C GLU A 151 -2.38 7.64 -5.50
N VAL A 152 -3.58 8.13 -5.81
CA VAL A 152 -4.84 7.56 -5.32
C VAL A 152 -5.51 6.74 -6.43
N GLY A 153 -5.27 5.43 -6.41
CA GLY A 153 -5.71 4.53 -7.46
C GLY A 153 -7.17 4.08 -7.38
N ARG A 154 -7.71 3.66 -8.52
CA ARG A 154 -8.97 2.91 -8.60
C ARG A 154 -8.69 1.41 -8.70
N PRO A 155 -9.46 0.55 -8.00
CA PRO A 155 -9.35 -0.89 -8.19
C PRO A 155 -9.53 -1.30 -9.65
N LEU A 156 -8.79 -2.33 -10.09
CA LEU A 156 -8.80 -2.81 -11.48
C LEU A 156 -10.21 -3.06 -12.04
N ASN A 157 -11.14 -3.56 -11.22
CA ASN A 157 -12.53 -3.85 -11.62
C ASN A 157 -13.37 -2.62 -12.03
N HIS A 158 -12.85 -1.39 -11.91
CA HIS A 158 -13.48 -0.17 -12.40
C HIS A 158 -13.17 0.17 -13.86
N PHE A 159 -12.47 -0.73 -14.58
CA PHE A 159 -12.18 -0.58 -16.00
C PHE A 159 -13.47 -0.29 -16.81
N LYS A 160 -13.33 0.52 -17.85
CA LYS A 160 -14.41 0.98 -18.73
C LYS A 160 -14.51 0.19 -20.02
N SER A 161 -13.43 -0.49 -20.42
CA SER A 161 -13.39 -1.33 -21.61
C SER A 161 -12.38 -2.45 -21.45
N SER A 162 -12.55 -3.53 -22.21
CA SER A 162 -11.55 -4.61 -22.31
C SER A 162 -10.20 -4.09 -22.79
N LYS A 163 -10.21 -3.08 -23.69
CA LYS A 163 -9.00 -2.40 -24.15
C LYS A 163 -8.26 -1.71 -23.00
N GLN A 164 -8.97 -1.00 -22.13
CA GLN A 164 -8.39 -0.38 -20.93
C GLN A 164 -7.80 -1.46 -20.03
N LEU A 165 -8.56 -2.50 -19.72
CA LEU A 165 -8.12 -3.59 -18.85
C LEU A 165 -6.80 -4.20 -19.34
N THR A 166 -6.71 -4.53 -20.63
CA THR A 166 -5.49 -5.11 -21.21
C THR A 166 -4.30 -4.14 -21.12
N ARG A 167 -4.50 -2.84 -21.41
CA ARG A 167 -3.45 -1.82 -21.28
C ARG A 167 -2.96 -1.68 -19.84
N ILE A 168 -3.87 -1.55 -18.88
CA ILE A 168 -3.57 -1.38 -17.45
C ILE A 168 -2.78 -2.59 -16.92
N VAL A 169 -3.20 -3.80 -17.26
CA VAL A 169 -2.48 -5.02 -16.88
C VAL A 169 -1.10 -5.06 -17.54
N TYR A 170 -1.00 -4.71 -18.83
CA TYR A 170 0.30 -4.64 -19.51
C TYR A 170 1.25 -3.63 -18.84
N GLU A 171 0.77 -2.45 -18.50
CA GLU A 171 1.60 -1.40 -17.86
C GLU A 171 2.04 -1.80 -16.45
N ALA A 172 1.14 -2.37 -15.64
CA ALA A 172 1.47 -2.81 -14.28
C ALA A 172 2.47 -3.98 -14.25
N PHE A 173 2.42 -4.90 -15.22
CA PHE A 173 3.29 -6.09 -15.25
C PHE A 173 4.48 -5.98 -16.20
N LEU A 174 4.21 -5.68 -17.47
CA LEU A 174 5.13 -5.92 -18.58
C LEU A 174 5.95 -4.69 -18.95
N GLY A 175 5.50 -3.49 -18.58
CA GLY A 175 6.21 -2.25 -18.86
C GLY A 175 7.55 -2.16 -18.13
N GLU A 176 7.50 -1.81 -16.84
CA GLU A 176 8.72 -1.53 -16.06
C GLU A 176 9.02 -2.60 -15.01
N TYR A 177 7.99 -3.28 -14.50
CA TYR A 177 8.14 -4.34 -13.49
C TYR A 177 9.01 -5.50 -13.99
N SER A 178 8.66 -6.14 -15.11
CA SER A 178 9.47 -7.24 -15.66
C SER A 178 10.88 -6.81 -16.08
N ARG A 179 11.02 -5.62 -16.67
CA ARG A 179 12.31 -5.17 -17.22
C ARG A 179 13.27 -4.68 -16.14
N ARG A 180 12.81 -3.86 -15.21
CA ARG A 180 13.68 -3.15 -14.27
C ARG A 180 13.68 -3.78 -12.89
N CYS A 181 12.52 -4.17 -12.37
CA CYS A 181 12.47 -4.85 -11.07
C CYS A 181 13.03 -6.27 -11.19
N LEU A 182 12.48 -7.09 -12.10
CA LEU A 182 12.87 -8.50 -12.15
C LEU A 182 14.25 -8.73 -12.78
N HIS A 183 14.53 -8.15 -13.95
CA HIS A 183 15.81 -8.42 -14.63
C HIS A 183 16.99 -7.60 -14.10
N ASN A 184 16.81 -6.31 -13.83
CA ASN A 184 17.93 -5.45 -13.45
C ASN A 184 18.17 -5.42 -11.94
N MET A 185 17.09 -5.33 -11.16
CA MET A 185 17.17 -5.21 -9.70
C MET A 185 16.93 -6.54 -8.99
N GLN A 186 16.56 -7.61 -9.71
CA GLN A 186 16.32 -8.92 -9.11
C GLN A 186 15.28 -8.92 -7.98
N ILE A 187 14.26 -8.07 -8.07
CA ILE A 187 13.17 -7.97 -7.09
C ILE A 187 11.92 -8.67 -7.62
N LEU A 188 11.34 -9.55 -6.80
CA LEU A 188 10.08 -10.24 -7.06
C LEU A 188 8.98 -9.74 -6.11
N HIS A 189 7.85 -9.29 -6.65
CA HIS A 189 6.71 -8.77 -5.87
C HIS A 189 6.06 -9.83 -4.96
N ARG A 190 5.97 -11.07 -5.45
CA ARG A 190 5.36 -12.26 -4.81
C ARG A 190 3.85 -12.22 -4.54
N ASP A 191 3.21 -11.06 -4.44
CA ASP A 191 1.75 -10.95 -4.27
C ASP A 191 1.08 -10.24 -5.45
N VAL A 192 1.15 -10.83 -6.64
CA VAL A 192 0.56 -10.22 -7.83
C VAL A 192 -0.87 -10.73 -8.03
N SER A 193 -1.84 -9.84 -7.88
CA SER A 193 -3.26 -10.15 -8.01
C SER A 193 -4.04 -8.95 -8.58
N SER A 194 -5.28 -9.17 -9.03
CA SER A 194 -6.16 -8.08 -9.47
C SER A 194 -6.47 -7.06 -8.37
N GLY A 195 -6.31 -7.44 -7.09
CA GLY A 195 -6.48 -6.54 -5.95
C GLY A 195 -5.33 -5.55 -5.76
N ASN A 196 -4.16 -5.87 -6.32
CA ASN A 196 -2.94 -5.08 -6.19
C ASN A 196 -2.62 -4.28 -7.46
N ILE A 197 -3.48 -4.33 -8.47
CA ILE A 197 -3.35 -3.52 -9.69
C ILE A 197 -4.35 -2.38 -9.62
N LEU A 198 -3.83 -1.17 -9.74
CA LEU A 198 -4.60 0.06 -9.67
C LEU A 198 -4.61 0.77 -11.01
N ILE A 199 -5.74 1.41 -11.33
CA ILE A 199 -5.87 2.36 -12.42
C ILE A 199 -5.61 3.76 -11.85
N ILE A 200 -4.55 4.40 -12.32
CA ILE A 200 -4.20 5.77 -11.93
C ILE A 200 -4.69 6.71 -13.03
N TYR A 201 -5.53 7.66 -12.63
CA TYR A 201 -5.97 8.73 -13.52
C TYR A 201 -5.16 9.97 -13.20
N ASP A 202 -4.42 10.47 -14.18
CA ASP A 202 -3.74 11.75 -14.02
C ASP A 202 -4.78 12.85 -13.78
N ASN A 203 -4.44 13.85 -12.97
CA ASN A 203 -5.27 15.07 -12.79
C ASN A 203 -5.56 15.84 -14.10
N LYS A 204 -4.96 15.41 -15.22
CA LYS A 204 -5.13 15.94 -16.58
C LYS A 204 -5.97 15.03 -17.50
N ALA A 205 -6.48 13.89 -17.01
CA ALA A 205 -7.18 12.90 -17.81
C ALA A 205 -8.65 13.29 -18.08
N SER A 206 -8.84 14.42 -18.77
CA SER A 206 -10.07 14.74 -19.51
C SER A 206 -9.91 14.49 -21.02
N LYS A 207 -8.81 13.82 -21.45
CA LYS A 207 -8.43 13.72 -22.87
C LYS A 207 -8.37 12.32 -23.47
N ASP A 208 -8.52 11.24 -22.70
CA ASP A 208 -8.61 9.88 -23.27
C ASP A 208 -10.07 9.46 -23.43
N ASN A 209 -10.76 10.13 -24.37
CA ASN A 209 -12.20 9.98 -24.57
C ASN A 209 -12.58 8.74 -25.42
N HIS A 210 -11.67 7.80 -25.68
CA HIS A 210 -11.95 6.62 -26.53
C HIS A 210 -11.68 5.27 -25.87
N ASP A 211 -10.74 5.14 -24.94
CA ASP A 211 -10.42 3.85 -24.30
C ASP A 211 -10.61 3.83 -22.79
N GLY A 212 -10.97 4.96 -22.17
CA GLY A 212 -11.22 5.07 -20.73
C GLY A 212 -10.08 5.70 -19.95
N GLY A 213 -8.91 5.95 -20.56
CA GLY A 213 -7.82 6.72 -19.93
C GLY A 213 -7.09 6.03 -18.79
N GLY A 214 -6.18 6.77 -18.15
CA GLY A 214 -5.37 6.32 -17.02
C GLY A 214 -4.29 5.29 -17.36
N HIS A 215 -3.41 5.01 -16.41
CA HIS A 215 -2.32 4.04 -16.54
C HIS A 215 -2.33 3.01 -15.41
N GLY A 216 -1.69 1.86 -15.64
CA GLY A 216 -1.64 0.76 -14.68
C GLY A 216 -0.48 0.87 -13.70
N MET A 217 -0.76 0.69 -12.42
CA MET A 217 0.24 0.68 -11.34
C MET A 217 0.12 -0.61 -10.52
N LEU A 218 1.26 -1.22 -10.18
CA LEU A 218 1.33 -2.37 -9.27
C LEU A 218 1.62 -1.87 -7.84
N ASN A 219 0.70 -2.17 -6.92
CA ASN A 219 0.72 -1.76 -5.52
C ASN A 219 1.00 -2.95 -4.59
N ASP A 220 1.22 -2.67 -3.30
CA ASP A 220 1.39 -3.66 -2.21
C ASP A 220 2.71 -4.45 -2.30
N TRP A 221 3.81 -3.70 -2.28
CA TRP A 221 5.19 -4.22 -2.38
C TRP A 221 5.71 -4.82 -1.06
N ASP A 222 4.84 -5.03 -0.09
CA ASP A 222 5.21 -5.47 1.26
C ASP A 222 5.69 -6.93 1.30
N MET A 223 5.26 -7.74 0.33
CA MET A 223 5.72 -9.10 0.13
C MET A 223 6.93 -9.17 -0.80
N ALA A 224 7.45 -8.06 -1.33
CA ALA A 224 8.53 -8.12 -2.28
C ALA A 224 9.85 -8.61 -1.64
N ILE A 225 10.67 -9.30 -2.43
CA ILE A 225 11.97 -9.82 -1.98
C ILE A 225 12.98 -9.80 -3.12
N HIS A 226 14.25 -9.67 -2.77
CA HIS A 226 15.35 -9.91 -3.72
C HIS A 226 15.42 -11.40 -4.07
N THR A 227 15.72 -11.75 -5.31
CA THR A 227 15.74 -13.15 -5.77
C THR A 227 16.79 -13.97 -5.02
N ASP A 228 17.89 -13.34 -4.64
CA ASP A 228 18.97 -13.97 -3.86
C ASP A 228 18.55 -14.38 -2.43
N ASP A 229 17.46 -13.80 -1.93
CA ASP A 229 16.92 -14.10 -0.60
C ASP A 229 15.71 -15.06 -0.65
N LEU A 230 15.38 -15.61 -1.84
CA LEU A 230 14.27 -16.55 -1.98
C LEU A 230 14.42 -17.81 -1.11
N ASP A 231 15.66 -18.29 -0.93
CA ASP A 231 15.94 -19.46 -0.10
C ASP A 231 15.84 -19.18 1.39
N LYS A 232 15.97 -17.90 1.78
CA LYS A 232 15.82 -17.43 3.17
C LYS A 232 14.38 -17.05 3.51
N ALA A 233 13.50 -16.95 2.50
CA ALA A 233 12.11 -16.62 2.72
C ALA A 233 11.40 -17.76 3.47
N ALA A 234 11.08 -17.54 4.74
CA ALA A 234 10.23 -18.46 5.48
C ALA A 234 8.88 -18.63 4.73
N PRO A 235 8.34 -19.86 4.62
CA PRO A 235 7.00 -20.06 4.09
C PRO A 235 6.01 -19.42 5.08
N GLN A 236 5.56 -18.21 4.77
CA GLN A 236 4.42 -17.64 5.47
C GLN A 236 3.16 -18.40 5.06
N ALA A 237 2.21 -18.54 6.00
CA ALA A 237 0.96 -19.25 5.77
C ALA A 237 0.30 -18.75 4.48
N LYS A 238 0.15 -19.67 3.52
CA LYS A 238 -0.37 -19.38 2.19
C LYS A 238 -1.70 -18.63 2.29
N PRO A 239 -1.86 -17.45 1.66
CA PRO A 239 -3.14 -17.13 1.06
C PRO A 239 -3.36 -18.16 -0.05
N THR A 240 -4.55 -18.72 -0.13
CA THR A 240 -4.99 -19.61 -1.21
C THR A 240 -4.83 -18.86 -2.52
N HIS A 241 -3.73 -19.05 -3.25
CA HIS A 241 -3.57 -18.96 -4.71
C HIS A 241 -2.09 -19.17 -5.05
N GLN A 242 -1.74 -20.42 -5.39
CA GLN A 242 -0.45 -20.76 -5.99
C GLN A 242 -0.44 -20.26 -7.44
N GLN A 243 0.43 -19.32 -7.82
CA GLN A 243 0.77 -19.15 -9.25
C GLN A 243 2.08 -18.41 -9.58
N THR A 244 2.87 -17.93 -8.63
CA THR A 244 4.09 -17.14 -8.95
C THR A 244 5.38 -17.94 -9.15
N ARG A 245 5.39 -19.27 -8.96
CA ARG A 245 6.60 -20.09 -9.21
C ARG A 245 6.81 -20.50 -10.68
N GLN A 246 5.79 -20.38 -11.53
CA GLN A 246 5.86 -20.87 -12.92
C GLN A 246 6.53 -19.86 -13.87
N CYS A 247 6.49 -18.56 -13.58
CA CYS A 247 6.93 -17.52 -14.53
C CYS A 247 8.45 -17.48 -14.79
N LEU A 248 9.28 -18.00 -13.88
CA LEU A 248 10.75 -17.98 -14.05
C LEU A 248 11.26 -19.08 -15.00
N ALA A 249 10.51 -20.16 -15.18
CA ALA A 249 10.92 -21.27 -16.06
C ALA A 249 10.58 -21.00 -17.54
N ASP A 250 9.58 -20.17 -17.80
CA ASP A 250 9.04 -19.96 -19.16
C ASP A 250 9.58 -18.69 -19.86
N MET A 251 10.50 -17.95 -19.23
CA MET A 251 11.09 -16.70 -19.75
C MET A 251 12.54 -16.85 -20.25
N ALA A 252 12.92 -18.03 -20.72
CA ALA A 252 14.17 -18.20 -21.48
C ALA A 252 14.11 -17.40 -22.80
N PRO A 253 15.21 -16.77 -23.24
CA PRO A 253 15.17 -15.75 -24.29
C PRO A 253 14.85 -16.35 -25.66
N TRP A 254 14.03 -15.62 -26.43
CA TRP A 254 14.03 -15.63 -27.88
C TRP A 254 14.93 -14.49 -28.36
#